data_AF-A0AB73MKL6-F1
#
_entry.id   AF-A0AB73MKL6-F1
#
_cell.length_a   1.000
_cell.length_b   1.000
_cell.length_c   1.000
_cell.angle_alpha   90.00
_cell.angle_beta   90.00
_cell.angle_gamma   90.00
#
_symmetry.space_group_name_H-M   'P 1'
#
loop_
_entity.id
_entity.type
_entity.pdbx_description
1 polymer ?
#
loop_
_entity_poly.entity_id
_entity_poly.type
_entity_poly.pdbx_seq_one_letter_code
_entity_poly.pdbx_strand_id
1 'polypeptide(L)'
;MRSTSKSIVLFLLILLSASCSYNWGQFKRYSVTTPSDLEVVGNGTRVSGSDCSFLPHRWYASNIAQATRDALQSAPGATGLQDVEVMAKSYQYLIMGCIKVEGTPVREISPVTKPIKKK
;
A
#
# COMPACT_ATOMS: atom_id res chain seq x y z
N MET A 1 -27.02 19.15 30.81
CA MET A 1 -25.72 18.65 30.28
C MET A 1 -25.60 17.12 30.23
N ARG A 2 -26.70 16.34 30.08
CA ARG A 2 -26.65 14.85 30.06
C ARG A 2 -26.68 14.25 28.65
N SER A 3 -27.00 15.05 27.64
CA SER A 3 -27.19 14.61 26.24
C SER A 3 -25.87 14.59 25.44
N THR A 4 -24.98 15.54 25.66
CA THR A 4 -23.70 15.67 24.94
C THR A 4 -22.72 14.52 25.24
N SER A 5 -22.71 14.02 26.47
CA SER A 5 -21.84 12.90 26.88
C SER A 5 -22.18 11.59 26.14
N LYS A 6 -23.47 11.29 25.90
CA LYS A 6 -23.87 10.11 25.12
C LYS A 6 -23.48 10.22 23.66
N SER A 7 -23.55 11.44 23.10
CA SER A 7 -23.18 11.71 21.71
C SER A 7 -21.67 11.57 21.48
N ILE A 8 -20.84 12.01 22.43
CA ILE A 8 -19.37 11.86 22.37
C ILE A 8 -18.95 10.39 22.45
N VAL A 9 -19.58 9.60 23.34
CA VAL A 9 -19.29 8.16 23.46
C VAL A 9 -19.69 7.41 22.18
N LEU A 10 -20.82 7.76 21.57
CA LEU A 10 -21.25 7.19 20.30
C LEU A 10 -20.28 7.55 19.16
N PHE A 11 -19.78 8.79 19.13
CA PHE A 11 -18.80 9.24 18.13
C PHE A 11 -17.45 8.52 18.28
N LEU A 12 -17.00 8.32 19.53
CA LEU A 12 -15.80 7.53 19.84
C LEU A 12 -15.96 6.06 19.43
N LEU A 13 -17.11 5.44 19.68
CA LEU A 13 -17.40 4.07 19.25
C LEU A 13 -17.41 3.92 17.72
N ILE A 14 -17.94 4.91 16.99
CA ILE A 14 -17.89 4.93 15.52
C ILE A 14 -16.44 5.05 15.03
N LEU A 15 -15.63 5.93 15.63
CA LEU A 15 -14.20 6.06 15.31
C LEU A 15 -13.41 4.78 15.58
N LEU A 16 -13.70 4.08 16.69
CA LEU A 16 -13.09 2.79 17.02
C LEU A 16 -13.46 1.70 16.00
N SER A 17 -14.71 1.69 15.51
CA SER A 17 -15.17 0.75 14.47
C SER A 17 -14.66 1.05 13.06
N ALA A 18 -14.18 2.27 12.79
CA ALA A 18 -13.63 2.67 11.49
C ALA A 18 -12.31 1.94 11.12
N SER A 19 -11.69 1.28 12.09
CA SER A 19 -10.48 0.45 11.91
C SER A 19 -10.77 -0.90 11.25
N CYS A 20 -12.04 -1.30 11.13
CA CYS A 20 -12.45 -2.57 10.54
C CYS A 20 -12.41 -2.47 9.00
N SER A 21 -11.22 -2.59 8.41
CA SER A 21 -11.07 -2.75 6.95
C SER A 21 -11.35 -4.22 6.58
N TYR A 22 -12.41 -4.48 5.82
CA TYR A 22 -12.61 -5.81 5.23
C TYR A 22 -11.80 -5.92 3.94
N ASN A 23 -11.09 -7.04 3.75
CA ASN A 23 -10.42 -7.35 2.48
C ASN A 23 -11.49 -7.72 1.45
N TRP A 24 -11.67 -6.88 0.43
CA TRP A 24 -12.69 -7.08 -0.59
C TRP A 24 -12.10 -7.83 -1.79
N GLY A 25 -12.10 -9.16 -1.73
CA GLY A 25 -11.77 -10.04 -2.87
C GLY A 25 -10.62 -11.01 -2.61
N GLN A 26 -10.65 -12.17 -3.31
CA GLN A 26 -9.52 -13.08 -3.42
C GLN A 26 -8.61 -12.60 -4.56
N PHE A 27 -7.71 -11.65 -4.27
CA PHE A 27 -6.67 -11.29 -5.22
C PHE A 27 -5.74 -12.48 -5.40
N LYS A 28 -5.63 -12.98 -6.65
CA LYS A 28 -4.61 -13.98 -6.96
C LYS A 28 -3.25 -13.37 -6.63
N ARG A 29 -2.52 -14.01 -5.72
CA ARG A 29 -1.14 -13.66 -5.40
C ARG A 29 -0.28 -13.96 -6.61
N TYR A 30 0.08 -12.93 -7.35
CA TYR A 30 1.09 -13.04 -8.39
C TYR A 30 2.45 -12.77 -7.74
N SER A 31 3.19 -13.84 -7.42
CA SER A 31 4.60 -13.71 -7.08
C SER A 31 5.36 -13.47 -8.39
N VAL A 32 5.67 -12.21 -8.69
CA VAL A 32 6.60 -11.90 -9.78
C VAL A 32 7.99 -12.30 -9.29
N THR A 33 8.67 -13.19 -10.02
CA THR A 33 10.03 -13.60 -9.69
C THR A 33 10.94 -12.38 -9.73
N THR A 34 11.54 -12.03 -8.60
CA THR A 34 12.45 -10.90 -8.49
C THR A 34 13.77 -11.21 -9.21
N PRO A 35 14.35 -10.24 -9.95
CA PRO A 35 15.71 -10.33 -10.46
C PRO A 35 16.71 -10.63 -9.32
N SER A 36 17.76 -11.41 -9.59
CA SER A 36 18.79 -11.77 -8.60
C SER A 36 19.64 -10.59 -8.12
N ASP A 37 19.59 -9.46 -8.84
CA ASP A 37 20.53 -8.36 -8.70
C ASP A 37 19.91 -7.20 -7.89
N LEU A 38 19.15 -7.53 -6.85
CA LEU A 38 18.46 -6.58 -5.99
C LEU A 38 19.06 -6.55 -4.59
N GLU A 39 19.31 -5.34 -4.08
CA GLU A 39 19.69 -5.10 -2.70
C GLU A 39 18.49 -4.62 -1.91
N VAL A 40 18.26 -5.22 -0.75
CA VAL A 40 17.25 -4.74 0.20
C VAL A 40 17.68 -3.40 0.77
N VAL A 41 16.81 -2.40 0.67
CA VAL A 41 17.07 -1.05 1.16
C VAL A 41 16.61 -0.91 2.61
N GLY A 42 17.47 -0.36 3.47
CA GLY A 42 17.20 -0.22 4.89
C GLY A 42 17.32 -1.56 5.63
N ASN A 43 16.48 -1.76 6.66
CA ASN A 43 16.55 -2.95 7.52
C ASN A 43 15.72 -4.14 6.99
N GLY A 44 15.26 -4.09 5.73
CA GLY A 44 14.33 -5.08 5.18
C GLY A 44 12.93 -5.04 5.79
N THR A 45 12.60 -3.96 6.50
CA THR A 45 11.25 -3.72 7.00
C THR A 45 10.30 -3.47 5.83
N ARG A 46 9.20 -4.22 5.78
CA ARG A 46 8.16 -4.00 4.78
C ARG A 46 7.60 -2.58 4.91
N VAL A 47 7.49 -1.91 3.77
CA VAL A 47 6.84 -0.61 3.66
C VAL A 47 5.44 -0.77 3.09
N SER A 48 4.57 0.19 3.39
CA SER A 48 3.20 0.18 2.92
C SER A 48 2.76 1.54 2.42
N GLY A 49 1.97 1.54 1.36
CA GLY A 49 1.34 2.73 0.81
C GLY A 49 -0.06 2.43 0.31
N SER A 50 -0.86 3.46 0.10
CA SER A 50 -2.24 3.32 -0.32
C SER A 50 -2.71 4.42 -1.25
N ASP A 51 -3.61 4.07 -2.14
CA ASP A 51 -4.37 5.01 -2.95
C ASP A 51 -5.86 4.77 -2.74
N CYS A 52 -6.61 5.83 -2.49
CA CYS A 52 -8.00 5.75 -2.02
C CYS A 52 -8.94 6.51 -2.94
N SER A 53 -10.13 5.94 -3.14
CA SER A 53 -11.22 6.53 -3.89
C SER A 53 -12.45 6.68 -3.02
N PHE A 54 -13.26 7.71 -3.33
CA PHE A 54 -14.52 7.95 -2.66
C PHE A 54 -15.53 6.85 -2.96
N LEU A 55 -16.28 6.45 -1.94
CA LEU A 55 -17.17 5.29 -1.81
C LEU A 55 -16.44 3.95 -1.53
N PRO A 56 -16.92 3.17 -0.55
CA PRO A 56 -16.24 1.98 -0.02
C PRO A 56 -16.08 0.86 -1.07
N HIS A 57 -16.95 0.81 -2.07
CA HIS A 57 -16.91 -0.20 -3.14
C HIS A 57 -16.03 0.20 -4.33
N ARG A 58 -15.56 1.46 -4.39
CA ARG A 58 -14.83 2.00 -5.55
C ARG A 58 -13.31 1.89 -5.44
N TRP A 59 -12.81 0.90 -4.69
CA TRP A 59 -11.37 0.60 -4.64
C TRP A 59 -10.77 0.34 -6.03
N TYR A 60 -11.57 -0.14 -6.98
CA TYR A 60 -11.15 -0.37 -8.37
C TYR A 60 -10.89 0.93 -9.16
N ALA A 61 -11.33 2.08 -8.65
CA ALA A 61 -11.00 3.39 -9.20
C ALA A 61 -9.64 3.91 -8.68
N SER A 62 -9.05 3.24 -7.69
CA SER A 62 -7.74 3.55 -7.15
C SER A 62 -6.62 2.88 -7.97
N ASN A 63 -5.40 3.38 -7.83
CA ASN A 63 -4.27 3.03 -8.67
C ASN A 63 -3.15 2.35 -7.88
N ILE A 64 -2.85 1.09 -8.24
CA ILE A 64 -1.75 0.31 -7.64
C ILE A 64 -0.40 1.02 -7.79
N ALA A 65 -0.16 1.70 -8.91
CA ALA A 65 1.10 2.42 -9.12
C ALA A 65 1.22 3.63 -8.19
N GLN A 66 0.12 4.32 -7.87
CA GLN A 66 0.14 5.39 -6.88
C GLN A 66 0.37 4.83 -5.48
N ALA A 67 -0.33 3.75 -5.09
CA ALA A 67 -0.10 3.09 -3.81
C ALA A 67 1.34 2.56 -3.65
N THR A 68 1.96 2.10 -4.75
CA THR A 68 3.37 1.67 -4.77
C THR A 68 4.32 2.85 -4.60
N ARG A 69 4.06 3.97 -5.29
CA ARG A 69 4.85 5.21 -5.11
C ARG A 69 4.75 5.74 -3.69
N ASP A 70 3.55 5.73 -3.12
CA ASP A 70 3.29 6.11 -1.73
C ASP A 70 4.10 5.22 -0.76
N ALA A 71 4.12 3.90 -1.00
CA ALA A 71 4.94 2.99 -0.21
C ALA A 71 6.45 3.31 -0.31
N LEU A 72 6.94 3.61 -1.52
CA LEU A 72 8.35 3.94 -1.76
C LEU A 72 8.78 5.28 -1.16
N GLN A 73 7.87 6.23 -0.94
CA GLN A 73 8.20 7.48 -0.24
C GLN A 73 8.71 7.23 1.19
N SER A 74 8.28 6.13 1.81
CA SER A 74 8.76 5.72 3.14
C SER A 74 10.11 4.99 3.14
N ALA A 75 10.67 4.67 1.96
CA ALA A 75 11.98 4.07 1.80
C ALA A 75 12.86 4.86 0.80
N PRO A 76 13.43 6.01 1.22
CA PRO A 76 14.35 6.77 0.38
C PRO A 76 15.52 5.93 -0.12
N GLY A 77 15.76 5.93 -1.44
CA GLY A 77 16.83 5.15 -2.07
C GLY A 77 16.41 3.77 -2.58
N ALA A 78 15.18 3.33 -2.31
CA ALA A 78 14.58 2.18 -2.98
C ALA A 78 14.07 2.56 -4.37
N THR A 79 14.28 1.67 -5.34
CA THR A 79 13.77 1.82 -6.71
C THR A 79 12.59 0.90 -7.01
N GLY A 80 12.32 -0.07 -6.14
CA GLY A 80 11.20 -1.01 -6.29
C GLY A 80 10.80 -1.68 -4.98
N LEU A 81 9.79 -2.53 -5.07
CA LEU A 81 9.33 -3.39 -3.97
C LEU A 81 9.44 -4.87 -4.39
N GLN A 82 9.92 -5.68 -3.45
CA GLN A 82 9.98 -7.13 -3.48
C GLN A 82 8.85 -7.73 -2.62
N ASP A 83 8.44 -8.97 -2.89
CA ASP A 83 7.44 -9.71 -2.09
C ASP A 83 6.15 -8.90 -1.90
N VAL A 84 5.68 -8.34 -3.01
CA VAL A 84 4.59 -7.35 -3.03
C VAL A 84 3.26 -8.02 -2.75
N GLU A 85 2.54 -7.51 -1.76
CA GLU A 85 1.16 -7.84 -1.48
C GLU A 85 0.27 -6.64 -1.82
N VAL A 86 -0.72 -6.87 -2.70
CA VAL A 86 -1.71 -5.88 -3.10
C VAL A 86 -3.05 -6.26 -2.48
N MET A 87 -3.63 -5.35 -1.71
CA MET A 87 -4.87 -5.57 -0.97
C MET A 87 -5.89 -4.50 -1.37
N ALA A 88 -7.11 -4.88 -1.74
CA ALA A 88 -8.23 -3.94 -1.73
C ALA A 88 -8.87 -3.90 -0.35
N LYS A 89 -8.89 -2.71 0.25
CA LYS A 89 -9.50 -2.43 1.54
C LYS A 89 -10.74 -1.57 1.33
N SER A 90 -11.87 -2.04 1.84
CA SER A 90 -13.07 -1.23 1.97
C SER A 90 -13.15 -0.71 3.40
N TYR A 91 -12.98 0.60 3.57
CA TYR A 91 -13.23 1.27 4.85
C TYR A 91 -14.70 1.65 4.90
N GLN A 92 -15.52 0.67 5.29
CA GLN A 92 -16.99 0.75 5.30
C GLN A 92 -17.52 1.97 6.08
N TYR A 93 -16.79 2.45 7.08
CA TYR A 93 -17.16 3.58 7.93
C TYR A 93 -16.58 4.93 7.48
N LEU A 94 -15.60 4.94 6.58
CA LEU A 94 -14.97 6.17 6.09
C LEU A 94 -15.40 6.55 4.67
N ILE A 95 -16.38 5.83 4.10
CA ILE A 95 -16.85 6.06 2.73
C ILE A 95 -15.68 6.02 1.72
N MET A 96 -14.65 5.19 1.99
CA MET A 96 -13.47 5.10 1.13
C MET A 96 -13.12 3.64 0.81
N GLY A 97 -12.90 3.36 -0.46
CA GLY A 97 -12.30 2.11 -0.92
C GLY A 97 -10.88 2.40 -1.38
N CYS A 98 -9.90 1.62 -0.93
CA CYS A 98 -8.49 1.86 -1.21
C CYS A 98 -7.81 0.60 -1.73
N ILE A 99 -6.79 0.80 -2.56
CA ILE A 99 -5.76 -0.20 -2.83
C ILE A 99 -4.59 0.08 -1.88
N LYS A 100 -4.19 -0.92 -1.12
CA LYS A 100 -2.99 -0.92 -0.29
C LYS A 100 -1.94 -1.82 -0.93
N VAL A 101 -0.70 -1.34 -0.99
CA VAL A 101 0.46 -2.11 -1.45
C VAL A 101 1.45 -2.20 -0.31
N GLU A 102 1.88 -3.43 0.00
CA GLU A 102 2.93 -3.69 0.98
C GLU A 102 4.05 -4.50 0.33
N GLY A 103 5.31 -4.18 0.66
CA GLY A 103 6.45 -4.90 0.09
C GLY A 103 7.75 -4.54 0.77
N THR A 104 8.77 -5.34 0.52
CA THR A 104 10.14 -5.08 0.99
C THR A 104 10.82 -4.10 0.03
N PRO A 105 11.30 -2.94 0.49
CA PRO A 105 11.95 -1.97 -0.39
C PRO A 105 13.29 -2.50 -0.90
N VAL A 106 13.52 -2.39 -2.21
CA VAL A 106 14.72 -2.88 -2.88
C VAL A 106 15.27 -1.84 -3.86
N ARG A 107 16.55 -1.93 -4.16
CA ARG A 107 17.22 -1.20 -5.24
C ARG A 107 17.93 -2.13 -6.18
N GLU A 108 18.00 -1.76 -7.45
CA GLU A 108 18.82 -2.49 -8.43
C GLU A 108 20.31 -2.26 -8.17
N ILE A 109 21.05 -3.35 -8.06
CA ILE A 109 22.52 -3.35 -8.02
C ILE A 109 23.00 -3.54 -9.46
N SER A 110 22.80 -2.55 -10.33
CA SER A 110 23.48 -2.63 -11.63
C SER A 110 25.00 -2.54 -11.39
N PRO A 111 25.83 -3.46 -11.93
CA PRO A 111 27.21 -3.10 -12.19
C PRO A 111 27.15 -1.94 -13.19
N VAL A 112 27.73 -0.81 -12.80
CA VAL A 112 27.97 0.31 -13.69
C VAL A 112 28.56 -0.21 -15.01
N THR A 113 27.88 0.07 -16.14
CA THR A 113 28.37 0.04 -17.54
C THR A 113 28.21 -1.27 -18.33
N LYS A 114 27.36 -1.22 -19.37
CA LYS A 114 27.82 -1.37 -20.76
C LYS A 114 26.97 -0.48 -21.68
N PRO A 115 27.50 0.61 -22.26
CA PRO A 115 26.85 1.23 -23.39
C PRO A 115 26.87 0.20 -24.50
N ILE A 116 25.70 -0.14 -25.05
CA ILE A 116 25.62 -0.84 -26.31
C ILE A 116 26.27 0.10 -27.34
N LYS A 117 27.55 -0.15 -27.66
CA LYS A 117 28.16 0.41 -28.86
C LYS A 117 27.33 -0.14 -30.03
N LYS A 118 26.48 0.72 -30.60
CA LYS A 118 25.89 0.47 -31.92
C LYS A 118 27.06 0.30 -32.90
N LYS A 119 27.14 -0.87 -33.53
CA LYS A 119 28.01 -1.15 -34.66
C LYS A 119 27.28 -0.76 -35.94
#